data_AF-A0A2A5BZ24-F1
#
_entry.id   AF-A0A2A5BZ24-F1
#
_cell.length_a   1.000
_cell.length_b   1.000
_cell.length_c   1.000
_cell.angle_alpha   90.00
_cell.angle_beta   90.00
_cell.angle_gamma   90.00
#
_symmetry.space_group_name_H-M   'P 1'
#
loop_
_entity.id
_entity.type
_entity.pdbx_description
1 polymer ?
#
loop_
_entity_poly.entity_id
_entity_poly.type
_entity_poly.pdbx_seq_one_letter_code
_entity_poly.pdbx_strand_id
1 'polypeptide(L)'
;MQTLENIGVGINVGALIGHTPTRLYVMGDASTEREATPEEVKQMREIVRDALKAGAIGFATSKASTHIGAGGKPVPSRLANYKDEILEIVKVIGEEKQGIIQSTIGTDVLHDQFSRSAEINAAGARVFPQVSPRSLSFDMNMKAPFLFESMEAFKPVSAADIEGCKKLYADPEFRANFKAEVLTGKFVVLGG
;
A
#
# COMPACT_ATOMS: atom_id res chain seq x y z
N MET A 1 17.45 10.35 6.32
CA MET A 1 18.48 9.30 6.46
C MET A 1 19.30 9.43 7.75
N GLN A 2 19.63 10.65 8.19
CA GLN A 2 20.38 10.92 9.42
C GLN A 2 19.98 10.10 10.66
N THR A 3 18.68 9.92 10.93
CA THR A 3 18.24 9.11 12.08
C THR A 3 18.70 7.66 12.00
N LEU A 4 18.62 7.04 10.81
CA LEU A 4 19.08 5.66 10.59
C LEU A 4 20.60 5.56 10.69
N GLU A 5 21.31 6.56 10.17
CA GLU A 5 22.77 6.65 10.24
C GLU A 5 23.25 6.78 11.70
N ASN A 6 22.59 7.61 12.50
CA ASN A 6 22.93 7.84 13.89
C ASN A 6 22.68 6.61 14.78
N ILE A 7 21.64 5.83 14.49
CA ILE A 7 21.31 4.62 15.26
C ILE A 7 22.24 3.47 14.89
N GLY A 8 22.72 3.43 13.64
CA GLY A 8 23.47 2.31 13.09
C GLY A 8 22.55 1.12 12.78
N VAL A 9 22.52 0.70 11.52
CA VAL A 9 21.70 -0.43 11.06
C VAL A 9 22.59 -1.60 10.66
N GLY A 10 22.26 -2.82 11.11
CA GLY A 10 23.04 -4.03 10.81
C GLY A 10 22.90 -4.55 9.37
N ILE A 11 22.05 -3.91 8.56
CA ILE A 11 21.79 -4.25 7.16
C ILE A 11 21.76 -2.97 6.31
N ASN A 12 21.94 -3.11 4.99
CA ASN A 12 21.73 -2.01 4.05
C ASN A 12 20.25 -1.62 4.01
N VAL A 13 19.96 -0.32 4.02
CA VAL A 13 18.59 0.21 4.00
C VAL A 13 18.43 1.21 2.86
N GLY A 14 17.42 1.01 2.02
CA GLY A 14 16.95 1.98 1.04
C GLY A 14 15.47 2.30 1.28
N ALA A 15 15.12 3.58 1.35
CA ALA A 15 13.77 4.03 1.67
C ALA A 15 13.09 4.68 0.46
N LEU A 16 11.81 4.36 0.25
CA LEU A 16 10.96 5.03 -0.74
C LEU A 16 10.07 6.07 -0.05
N ILE A 17 9.81 7.20 -0.70
CA ILE A 17 8.77 8.12 -0.24
C ILE A 17 7.39 7.53 -0.59
N GLY A 18 6.56 7.34 0.43
CA GLY A 18 5.26 6.69 0.30
C GLY A 18 4.17 7.66 -0.13
N HIS A 19 3.35 7.28 -1.10
CA HIS A 19 2.24 8.09 -1.59
C HIS A 19 1.16 8.33 -0.53
N THR A 20 0.74 7.29 0.18
CA THR A 20 -0.28 7.40 1.25
C THR A 20 0.06 8.42 2.33
N PRO A 21 1.24 8.36 3.00
CA PRO A 21 1.59 9.37 3.99
C PRO A 21 1.79 10.77 3.37
N THR A 22 2.19 10.86 2.10
CA THR A 22 2.30 12.15 1.39
C THR A 22 0.92 12.78 1.18
N ARG A 23 -0.06 12.01 0.70
CA ARG A 23 -1.45 12.46 0.57
C ARG A 23 -2.06 12.84 1.93
N LEU A 24 -1.82 12.03 2.96
CA LEU A 24 -2.32 12.32 4.30
C LEU A 24 -1.72 13.62 4.85
N TYR A 25 -0.44 13.87 4.62
CA TYR A 25 0.23 15.10 5.04
C TYR A 25 -0.33 16.34 4.33
N VAL A 26 -0.57 16.24 3.02
CA VAL A 26 -1.04 17.37 2.20
C VAL A 26 -2.54 17.64 2.37
N MET A 27 -3.35 16.58 2.35
CA MET A 27 -4.82 16.70 2.27
C MET A 27 -5.53 16.43 3.60
N GLY A 28 -4.83 15.90 4.61
CA GLY A 28 -5.45 15.44 5.86
C GLY A 28 -6.46 14.31 5.64
N ASP A 29 -7.57 14.34 6.37
CA ASP A 29 -8.61 13.30 6.33
C ASP A 29 -9.26 13.16 4.95
N ALA A 30 -9.36 14.27 4.20
CA ALA A 30 -9.89 14.30 2.84
C ALA A 30 -9.10 13.41 1.86
N SER A 31 -7.86 13.04 2.21
CA SER A 31 -7.03 12.10 1.43
C SER A 31 -7.69 10.75 1.19
N THR A 32 -8.62 10.34 2.06
CA THR A 32 -9.39 9.08 2.00
C THR A 32 -10.80 9.24 1.41
N GLU A 33 -11.18 10.45 0.99
CA GLU A 33 -12.56 10.78 0.64
C GLU A 33 -12.70 11.34 -0.79
N ARG A 34 -11.65 11.96 -1.33
CA ARG A 34 -11.66 12.55 -2.68
C ARG A 34 -10.31 12.48 -3.39
N GLU A 35 -10.32 12.78 -4.68
CA GLU A 35 -9.10 13.01 -5.46
C GLU A 35 -8.41 14.31 -5.00
N ALA A 36 -7.10 14.40 -5.25
CA ALA A 36 -6.31 15.60 -4.93
C ALA A 36 -6.61 16.73 -5.92
N THR A 37 -6.55 17.98 -5.46
CA THR A 37 -6.60 19.16 -6.33
C THR A 37 -5.25 19.38 -7.04
N PRO A 38 -5.20 20.14 -8.14
CA PRO A 38 -3.93 20.47 -8.81
C PRO A 38 -2.89 21.12 -7.88
N GLU A 39 -3.33 21.97 -6.95
CA GLU A 39 -2.46 22.61 -5.96
C GLU A 39 -1.90 21.60 -4.96
N GLU A 40 -2.71 20.64 -4.51
CA GLU A 40 -2.28 19.56 -3.62
C GLU A 40 -1.28 18.64 -4.34
N VAL A 41 -1.52 18.31 -5.61
CA VAL A 41 -0.56 17.55 -6.43
C VAL A 41 0.76 18.29 -6.56
N LYS A 42 0.74 19.61 -6.76
CA LYS A 42 1.95 20.42 -6.79
C LYS A 42 2.72 20.35 -5.47
N GLN A 43 2.04 20.39 -4.34
CA GLN A 43 2.68 20.24 -3.03
C GLN A 43 3.29 18.83 -2.85
N MET A 44 2.57 17.78 -3.26
CA MET A 44 3.08 16.41 -3.21
C MET A 44 4.33 16.22 -4.08
N ARG A 45 4.38 16.85 -5.26
CA ARG A 45 5.57 16.85 -6.13
C ARG A 45 6.79 17.43 -5.42
N GLU A 46 6.65 18.55 -4.71
CA GLU A 46 7.77 19.15 -3.97
C GLU A 46 8.22 18.28 -2.81
N ILE A 47 7.30 17.66 -2.06
CA ILE A 47 7.64 16.71 -0.99
C ILE A 47 8.43 15.52 -1.54
N VAL A 48 8.00 14.96 -2.68
CA VAL A 48 8.73 13.85 -3.33
C VAL A 48 10.11 14.31 -3.79
N ARG A 49 10.23 15.50 -4.36
CA ARG A 49 11.52 16.10 -4.76
C ARG A 49 12.46 16.22 -3.57
N ASP A 50 11.98 16.77 -2.45
CA ASP A 50 12.76 16.93 -1.23
C ASP A 50 13.16 15.59 -0.63
N ALA A 51 12.27 14.60 -0.65
CA ALA A 51 12.58 13.25 -0.19
C ALA A 51 13.70 12.59 -1.01
N LEU A 52 13.69 12.73 -2.34
CA LEU A 52 14.76 12.22 -3.21
C LEU A 52 16.09 12.90 -2.87
N LYS A 53 16.10 14.22 -2.72
CA LYS A 53 17.30 14.98 -2.31
C LYS A 53 17.80 14.59 -0.92
N ALA A 54 16.89 14.20 -0.02
CA ALA A 54 17.21 13.72 1.32
C ALA A 54 17.67 12.25 1.36
N GLY A 55 17.76 11.57 0.20
CA GLY A 55 18.29 10.22 0.06
C GLY A 55 17.23 9.11 -0.09
N ALA A 56 15.97 9.45 -0.32
CA ALA A 56 14.99 8.44 -0.74
C ALA A 56 15.39 7.87 -2.11
N ILE A 57 15.34 6.55 -2.24
CA ILE A 57 15.74 5.86 -3.48
C ILE A 57 14.65 5.86 -4.54
N GLY A 58 13.49 6.49 -4.28
CA GLY A 58 12.35 6.49 -5.20
C GLY A 58 11.01 6.75 -4.52
N PHE A 59 9.93 6.51 -5.26
CA PHE A 59 8.54 6.74 -4.86
C PHE A 59 7.72 5.44 -4.89
N ALA A 60 6.80 5.28 -3.92
CA ALA A 60 5.95 4.11 -3.81
C ALA A 60 4.46 4.47 -3.78
N THR A 61 3.63 3.84 -4.62
CA THR A 61 2.18 4.02 -4.66
C THR A 61 1.42 2.68 -4.66
N SER A 62 0.15 2.69 -4.24
CA SER A 62 -0.74 1.55 -4.36
C SER A 62 -2.17 1.97 -4.70
N LYS A 63 -2.79 1.26 -5.65
CA LYS A 63 -4.22 1.30 -5.94
C LYS A 63 -4.92 -0.04 -5.69
N ALA A 64 -4.28 -0.98 -5.00
CA ALA A 64 -4.85 -2.30 -4.74
C ALA A 64 -6.15 -2.20 -3.93
N SER A 65 -7.20 -2.89 -4.38
CA SER A 65 -8.52 -2.91 -3.73
C SER A 65 -8.49 -3.45 -2.30
N THR A 66 -7.48 -4.26 -1.98
CA THR A 66 -7.24 -4.87 -0.68
C THR A 66 -6.61 -3.91 0.34
N HIS A 67 -6.08 -2.77 -0.08
CA HIS A 67 -5.42 -1.83 0.84
C HIS A 67 -6.47 -0.97 1.55
N ILE A 68 -6.85 -1.44 2.73
CA ILE A 68 -7.79 -0.78 3.65
C ILE A 68 -6.99 -0.20 4.81
N GLY A 69 -7.21 1.07 5.09
CA GLY A 69 -6.63 1.81 6.21
C GLY A 69 -7.50 1.78 7.46
N ALA A 70 -7.20 2.68 8.39
CA ALA A 70 -7.91 2.76 9.67
C ALA A 70 -9.41 3.03 9.47
N GLY A 71 -10.24 2.37 10.29
CA GLY A 71 -11.71 2.54 10.24
C GLY A 71 -12.38 1.96 8.99
N GLY A 72 -11.72 1.06 8.27
CA GLY A 72 -12.29 0.41 7.08
C GLY A 72 -12.27 1.27 5.80
N LYS A 73 -11.74 2.50 5.88
CA LYS A 73 -11.59 3.38 4.71
C LYS A 73 -10.45 2.90 3.81
N PRO A 74 -10.48 3.15 2.49
CA PRO A 74 -9.34 2.85 1.62
C PRO A 74 -8.09 3.64 2.07
N VAL A 75 -6.89 3.08 1.89
CA VAL A 75 -5.68 3.88 2.09
C VAL A 75 -5.66 5.07 1.11
N PRO A 76 -5.18 6.25 1.52
CA PRO A 76 -5.21 7.47 0.72
C PRO A 76 -4.79 7.32 -0.74
N SER A 77 -3.69 6.59 -1.03
CA SER A 77 -3.18 6.44 -2.39
C SER A 77 -4.15 5.76 -3.37
N ARG A 78 -5.16 5.03 -2.88
CA ARG A 78 -6.14 4.34 -3.76
C ARG A 78 -7.00 5.32 -4.55
N LEU A 79 -7.36 6.45 -3.93
CA LEU A 79 -8.18 7.48 -4.56
C LEU A 79 -7.37 8.40 -5.48
N ALA A 80 -6.06 8.18 -5.63
CA ALA A 80 -5.26 9.00 -6.50
C ALA A 80 -5.62 8.80 -7.97
N ASN A 81 -5.84 9.90 -8.67
CA ASN A 81 -6.05 9.87 -10.11
C ASN A 81 -4.75 9.46 -10.80
N TYR A 82 -4.84 8.57 -11.79
CA TYR A 82 -3.63 8.11 -12.47
C TYR A 82 -2.96 9.23 -13.28
N LYS A 83 -3.73 9.98 -14.06
CA LYS A 83 -3.19 11.00 -14.98
C LYS A 83 -2.83 12.28 -14.25
N ASP A 84 -3.73 12.75 -13.39
CA ASP A 84 -3.64 14.08 -12.83
C ASP A 84 -2.75 14.14 -11.57
N GLU A 85 -2.40 12.99 -11.00
CA GLU A 85 -1.63 12.91 -9.76
C GLU A 85 -0.46 11.92 -9.83
N ILE A 86 -0.72 10.63 -10.09
CA ILE A 86 0.36 9.62 -10.06
C ILE A 86 1.41 9.92 -11.14
N LEU A 87 0.99 10.18 -12.38
CA LEU A 87 1.91 10.52 -13.45
C LEU A 87 2.64 11.85 -13.17
N GLU A 88 1.98 12.83 -12.58
CA GLU A 88 2.60 14.11 -12.22
C GLU A 88 3.68 13.95 -11.15
N ILE A 89 3.44 13.13 -10.13
CA ILE A 89 4.45 12.82 -9.12
C ILE A 89 5.60 12.00 -9.72
N VAL A 90 5.29 11.03 -10.58
CA VAL A 90 6.30 10.21 -11.27
C VAL A 90 7.23 11.05 -12.16
N LYS A 91 6.74 12.12 -12.80
CA LYS A 91 7.59 13.04 -13.57
C LYS A 91 8.72 13.64 -12.73
N VAL A 92 8.54 13.83 -11.43
CA VAL A 92 9.60 14.33 -10.52
C VAL A 92 10.81 13.39 -10.50
N ILE A 93 10.60 12.07 -10.54
CA ILE A 93 11.67 11.06 -10.63
C ILE A 93 12.49 11.24 -11.92
N GLY A 94 11.81 11.51 -13.04
CA GLY A 94 12.45 11.80 -14.32
C GLY A 94 13.18 13.15 -14.35
N GLU A 95 12.59 14.18 -13.76
CA GLU A 95 13.18 15.53 -13.65
C GLU A 95 14.46 15.52 -12.82
N GLU A 96 14.46 14.80 -11.69
CA GLU A 96 15.63 14.64 -10.82
C GLU A 96 16.63 13.60 -11.37
N LYS A 97 16.26 12.87 -12.43
CA LYS A 97 17.07 11.82 -13.09
C LYS A 97 17.57 10.74 -12.12
N GLN A 98 16.85 10.54 -11.02
CA GLN A 98 17.21 9.61 -9.95
C GLN A 98 15.97 9.01 -9.29
N GLY A 99 16.08 7.75 -8.92
CA GLY A 99 15.08 7.02 -8.16
C GLY A 99 14.33 5.96 -8.97
N ILE A 100 13.69 5.05 -8.24
CA ILE A 100 12.85 3.98 -8.77
C ILE A 100 11.37 4.23 -8.45
N ILE A 101 10.48 3.51 -9.13
CA ILE A 101 9.05 3.55 -8.84
C ILE A 101 8.59 2.16 -8.43
N GLN A 102 7.95 2.08 -7.27
CA GLN A 102 7.24 0.90 -6.83
C GLN A 102 5.74 1.16 -6.90
N SER A 103 5.02 0.27 -7.58
CA SER A 103 3.57 0.38 -7.73
C SER A 103 2.90 -0.95 -7.44
N THR A 104 1.94 -0.95 -6.51
CA THR A 104 1.02 -2.08 -6.31
C THR A 104 -0.25 -1.81 -7.11
N ILE A 105 -0.48 -2.66 -8.10
CA ILE A 105 -1.49 -2.46 -9.15
C ILE A 105 -2.87 -2.88 -8.62
N GLY A 106 -3.89 -2.04 -8.86
CA GLY A 106 -5.32 -2.39 -8.74
C GLY A 106 -5.87 -2.98 -10.04
N THR A 107 -7.17 -3.29 -10.09
CA THR A 107 -7.80 -4.01 -11.23
C THR A 107 -7.66 -3.36 -12.60
N ASP A 108 -7.34 -2.07 -12.68
CA ASP A 108 -7.54 -1.29 -13.92
C ASP A 108 -6.31 -1.15 -14.82
N VAL A 109 -5.13 -1.72 -14.49
CA VAL A 109 -3.90 -1.28 -15.20
C VAL A 109 -2.74 -2.28 -15.27
N LEU A 110 -3.01 -3.54 -15.62
CA LEU A 110 -1.95 -4.56 -15.64
C LEU A 110 -1.01 -4.50 -16.86
N HIS A 111 -1.43 -3.99 -18.02
CA HIS A 111 -0.60 -4.00 -19.23
C HIS A 111 -0.02 -2.63 -19.62
N ASP A 112 -0.82 -1.57 -19.53
CA ASP A 112 -0.39 -0.25 -20.01
C ASP A 112 0.73 0.38 -19.18
N GLN A 113 0.81 0.07 -17.87
CA GLN A 113 1.85 0.59 -16.98
C GLN A 113 3.24 0.05 -17.32
N PHE A 114 3.35 -1.26 -17.59
CA PHE A 114 4.63 -1.87 -17.96
C PHE A 114 5.11 -1.37 -19.31
N SER A 115 4.22 -1.27 -20.29
CA SER A 115 4.54 -0.70 -21.62
C SER A 115 5.02 0.74 -21.52
N ARG A 116 4.44 1.54 -20.60
CA ARG A 116 4.81 2.95 -20.43
C ARG A 116 6.13 3.17 -19.71
N SER A 117 6.62 2.17 -18.96
CA SER A 117 7.97 2.23 -18.39
C SER A 117 9.03 2.38 -19.48
N ALA A 118 8.81 1.81 -20.67
CA ALA A 118 9.68 1.97 -21.82
C ALA A 118 9.68 3.42 -22.36
N GLU A 119 8.52 4.08 -22.42
CA GLU A 119 8.40 5.49 -22.83
C GLU A 119 9.12 6.42 -21.83
N ILE A 120 8.93 6.18 -20.53
CA ILE A 120 9.56 6.96 -19.46
C ILE A 120 11.08 6.78 -19.48
N ASN A 121 11.56 5.56 -19.75
CA ASN A 121 12.98 5.29 -19.95
C ASN A 121 13.53 5.99 -21.20
N ALA A 122 12.77 6.00 -22.30
CA ALA A 122 13.15 6.73 -23.52
C ALA A 122 13.22 8.26 -23.29
N ALA A 123 12.41 8.78 -22.36
CA ALA A 123 12.47 10.18 -21.92
C ALA A 123 13.63 10.49 -20.96
N GLY A 124 14.50 9.52 -20.66
CA GLY A 124 15.74 9.71 -19.90
C GLY A 124 15.64 9.42 -18.40
N ALA A 125 14.50 8.94 -17.91
CA ALA A 125 14.39 8.40 -16.55
C ALA A 125 14.90 6.95 -16.48
N ARG A 126 15.14 6.43 -15.27
CA ARG A 126 15.56 5.04 -15.05
C ARG A 126 14.49 4.30 -14.23
N VAL A 127 13.39 3.97 -14.89
CA VAL A 127 12.23 3.28 -14.31
C VAL A 127 12.28 1.81 -14.66
N PHE A 128 12.49 0.97 -13.65
CA PHE A 128 12.48 -0.48 -13.78
C PHE A 128 11.23 -1.03 -13.10
N PRO A 129 10.27 -1.60 -13.83
CA PRO A 129 9.09 -2.18 -13.21
C PRO A 129 9.49 -3.44 -12.45
N GLN A 130 9.35 -3.41 -11.12
CA GLN A 130 9.69 -4.53 -10.25
C GLN A 130 8.43 -5.36 -9.94
N VAL A 131 8.34 -6.55 -10.53
CA VAL A 131 7.41 -7.59 -10.09
C VAL A 131 8.08 -8.41 -9.00
N SER A 132 7.39 -8.73 -7.90
CA SER A 132 7.94 -9.66 -6.91
C SER A 132 7.94 -11.07 -7.51
N PRO A 133 9.10 -11.72 -7.74
CA PRO A 133 9.14 -13.12 -8.15
C PRO A 133 8.96 -14.08 -6.96
N ARG A 134 8.74 -13.55 -5.75
CA ARG A 134 8.68 -14.33 -4.51
C ARG A 134 7.25 -14.50 -4.05
N SER A 135 6.92 -15.72 -3.61
CA SER A 135 5.64 -16.06 -2.99
C SER A 135 5.33 -15.06 -1.89
N LEU A 136 4.12 -14.51 -1.92
CA LEU A 136 3.63 -13.60 -0.89
C LEU A 136 3.51 -14.39 0.42
N SER A 137 4.44 -14.18 1.33
CA SER A 137 4.41 -14.74 2.68
C SER A 137 3.71 -13.74 3.60
N PHE A 138 2.61 -14.15 4.21
CA PHE A 138 1.93 -13.39 5.25
C PHE A 138 2.27 -13.99 6.59
N ASP A 139 2.89 -13.19 7.45
CA ASP A 139 3.01 -13.53 8.87
C ASP A 139 1.86 -12.87 9.63
N MET A 140 1.11 -13.68 10.36
CA MET A 140 0.05 -13.20 11.23
C MET A 140 0.16 -13.79 12.62
N ASN A 141 -0.40 -13.07 13.58
CA ASN A 141 -0.67 -13.59 14.90
C ASN A 141 -2.18 -13.54 15.16
N MET A 142 -2.63 -14.39 16.07
CA MET A 142 -4.05 -14.46 16.46
C MET A 142 -4.50 -13.30 17.36
N LYS A 143 -3.64 -12.30 17.60
CA LYS A 143 -4.02 -11.07 18.32
C LYS A 143 -4.73 -10.07 17.39
N ALA A 144 -4.37 -10.07 16.11
CA ALA A 144 -5.00 -9.24 15.08
C ALA A 144 -5.10 -10.03 13.75
N PRO A 145 -6.04 -10.99 13.65
CA PRO A 145 -6.13 -11.94 12.54
C PRO A 145 -6.85 -11.35 11.31
N PHE A 146 -6.36 -10.23 10.78
CA PHE A 146 -7.04 -9.42 9.76
C PHE A 146 -7.44 -10.19 8.48
N LEU A 147 -6.72 -11.26 8.11
CA LEU A 147 -7.05 -12.06 6.91
C LEU A 147 -8.38 -12.80 7.02
N PHE A 148 -8.86 -13.04 8.23
CA PHE A 148 -10.11 -13.74 8.47
C PHE A 148 -11.26 -12.78 8.79
N GLU A 149 -11.03 -11.47 8.89
CA GLU A 149 -12.08 -10.51 9.28
C GLU A 149 -13.28 -10.47 8.32
N SER A 150 -13.07 -10.83 7.05
CA SER A 150 -14.15 -10.92 6.06
C SER A 150 -15.00 -12.19 6.19
N MET A 151 -14.59 -13.16 7.02
CA MET A 151 -15.32 -14.40 7.26
C MET A 151 -16.41 -14.21 8.31
N GLU A 152 -17.57 -14.82 8.07
CA GLU A 152 -18.71 -14.77 9.00
C GLU A 152 -18.33 -15.36 10.36
N ALA A 153 -17.56 -16.46 10.38
CA ALA A 153 -17.08 -17.08 11.61
C ALA A 153 -16.20 -16.16 12.47
N PHE A 154 -15.58 -15.13 11.87
CA PHE A 154 -14.64 -14.24 12.56
C PHE A 154 -15.27 -12.92 13.03
N LYS A 155 -16.52 -12.59 12.64
CA LYS A 155 -17.23 -11.40 13.16
C LYS A 155 -17.25 -11.31 14.69
N PRO A 156 -17.50 -12.40 15.46
CA PRO A 156 -17.47 -12.34 16.92
C PRO A 156 -16.06 -12.11 17.47
N VAL A 157 -15.03 -12.60 16.78
CA VAL A 157 -13.62 -12.43 17.15
C VAL A 157 -13.21 -10.96 16.98
N SER A 158 -13.61 -10.33 15.88
CA SER A 158 -13.30 -8.91 15.61
C SER A 158 -13.96 -7.95 16.59
N ALA A 159 -15.07 -8.34 17.20
CA ALA A 159 -15.81 -7.55 18.18
C ALA A 159 -15.36 -7.79 19.64
N ALA A 160 -14.53 -8.81 19.89
CA ALA A 160 -14.14 -9.23 21.23
C ALA A 160 -12.84 -8.55 21.70
N ASP A 161 -12.69 -8.44 23.01
CA ASP A 161 -11.40 -8.10 23.63
C ASP A 161 -10.48 -9.34 23.68
N ILE A 162 -9.25 -9.17 24.19
CA ILE A 162 -8.25 -10.25 24.20
C ILE A 162 -8.76 -11.51 24.93
N GLU A 163 -9.49 -11.34 26.04
CA GLU A 163 -10.02 -12.47 26.81
C GLU A 163 -11.21 -13.13 26.11
N GLY A 164 -12.06 -12.34 25.45
CA GLY A 164 -13.13 -12.85 24.59
C GLY A 164 -12.59 -13.63 23.39
N CYS A 165 -11.55 -13.14 22.72
CA CYS A 165 -10.87 -13.85 21.64
C CYS A 165 -10.32 -15.20 22.10
N LYS A 166 -9.66 -15.25 23.27
CA LYS A 166 -9.16 -16.53 23.83
C LYS A 166 -10.28 -17.55 24.05
N LYS A 167 -11.43 -17.11 24.58
CA LYS A 167 -12.60 -17.99 24.79
C LYS A 167 -13.15 -18.51 23.47
N LEU A 168 -13.31 -17.62 22.47
CA LEU A 168 -13.77 -17.99 21.12
C LEU A 168 -12.83 -18.99 20.45
N TYR A 169 -11.51 -18.78 20.53
CA TYR A 169 -10.53 -19.73 19.96
C TYR A 169 -10.51 -21.08 20.67
N ALA A 170 -10.85 -21.12 21.96
CA ALA A 170 -10.96 -22.34 22.73
C ALA A 170 -12.25 -23.13 22.42
N ASP A 171 -13.29 -22.48 21.89
CA ASP A 171 -14.59 -23.06 21.60
C ASP A 171 -14.54 -24.07 20.42
N PRO A 172 -14.92 -25.35 20.64
CA PRO A 172 -15.03 -26.34 19.57
C PRO A 172 -16.02 -25.96 18.46
N GLU A 173 -17.11 -25.26 18.79
CA GLU A 173 -18.13 -24.86 17.82
C GLU A 173 -17.60 -23.80 16.85
N PHE A 174 -16.91 -22.78 17.39
CA PHE A 174 -16.18 -21.81 16.57
C PHE A 174 -15.20 -22.49 15.60
N ARG A 175 -14.37 -23.43 16.09
CA ARG A 175 -13.41 -24.14 15.24
C ARG A 175 -14.08 -24.96 14.14
N ALA A 176 -15.23 -25.58 14.43
CA ALA A 176 -16.00 -26.33 13.45
C ALA A 176 -16.57 -25.40 12.36
N ASN A 177 -17.14 -24.27 12.76
CA ASN A 177 -17.71 -23.27 11.85
C ASN A 177 -16.64 -22.62 10.97
N PHE A 178 -15.51 -22.20 11.57
CA PHE A 178 -14.38 -21.67 10.84
C PHE A 178 -13.83 -22.67 9.82
N LYS A 179 -13.65 -23.94 10.23
CA LYS A 179 -13.19 -25.00 9.32
C LYS A 179 -14.18 -25.21 8.17
N ALA A 180 -15.48 -25.23 8.44
CA ALA A 180 -16.50 -25.38 7.41
C ALA A 180 -16.45 -24.22 6.40
N GLU A 181 -16.33 -22.98 6.89
CA GLU A 181 -16.24 -21.78 6.05
C GLU A 181 -14.98 -21.77 5.17
N VAL A 182 -13.81 -22.06 5.73
CA VAL A 182 -12.54 -22.19 4.98
C VAL A 182 -12.65 -23.25 3.88
N LEU A 183 -13.29 -24.38 4.15
CA LEU A 183 -13.46 -25.47 3.18
C LEU A 183 -14.46 -25.16 2.07
N THR A 184 -15.33 -24.15 2.23
CA THR A 184 -16.23 -23.74 1.13
C THR A 184 -15.48 -23.13 -0.05
N GLY A 185 -14.23 -22.72 0.13
CA GLY A 185 -13.46 -22.04 -0.91
C GLY A 185 -14.01 -20.67 -1.30
N LYS A 186 -15.05 -20.18 -0.61
CA LYS A 186 -15.55 -18.80 -0.72
C LYS A 186 -14.59 -17.86 0.00
N PHE A 187 -13.36 -17.82 -0.46
CA PHE A 187 -12.49 -16.71 -0.13
C PHE A 187 -12.99 -15.53 -0.95
N VAL A 188 -13.40 -14.47 -0.28
CA VAL A 188 -13.32 -13.16 -0.91
C VAL A 188 -11.83 -12.90 -1.08
N VAL A 189 -11.28 -13.29 -2.23
CA VAL A 189 -10.12 -12.58 -2.76
C VAL A 189 -10.64 -11.17 -2.95
N LEU A 190 -10.30 -10.28 -2.01
CA LEU A 190 -10.67 -8.88 -2.07
C LEU A 190 -10.24 -8.34 -3.44
N GLY A 191 -11.18 -8.19 -4.37
CA GLY A 191 -10.88 -7.87 -5.77
C GLY A 191 -11.64 -8.67 -6.84
N GLY A 192 -12.89 -9.05 -6.58
CA GLY A 192 -13.86 -9.40 -7.63
C GLY A 192 -14.83 -8.25 -7.84
#